data_AF-A0A4R9B4K7-F1
#
_entry.id   AF-A0A4R9B4K7-F1
#
_cell.length_a   1.000
_cell.length_b   1.000
_cell.length_c   1.000
_cell.angle_alpha   90.00
_cell.angle_beta   90.00
_cell.angle_gamma   90.00
#
_symmetry.space_group_name_H-M   'P 1'
#
loop_
_entity.id
_entity.type
_entity.pdbx_description
1 polymer ?
#
loop_
_entity_poly.entity_id
_entity_poly.type
_entity_poly.pdbx_seq_one_letter_code
_entity_poly.pdbx_strand_id
1 'polypeptide(L)'
;MKPIRDTQKNWASGRIETQRTDFQPDPGKVMAVEARIQMPNVTGTAAQGYWPAFWMLGAPFRGNYTNWPSLGEMDIMENVNGVNTVWATLHCGTSPGGPCNETTGLGGSTTCPDATCQSAFHVYRIEWDRSGASEQLRWSVDGVVYHIVNQGDVDATTWANATGHGFFIILNVAIGGSWPARPSGLTKSGIPMLVDYVSVYKSI
;
A
#
# COMPACT_ATOMS: atom_id res chain seq x y z
N MET A 1 -6.90 -4.40 12.59
CA MET A 1 -7.67 -3.14 12.53
C MET A 1 -9.10 -3.44 12.14
N LYS A 2 -10.11 -3.00 12.92
CA LYS A 2 -11.51 -3.43 12.80
C LYS A 2 -12.44 -2.25 12.51
N PRO A 3 -13.02 -2.14 11.31
CA PRO A 3 -14.07 -1.16 11.04
C PRO A 3 -15.34 -1.47 11.84
N ILE A 4 -15.92 -0.45 12.48
CA ILE A 4 -17.13 -0.54 13.29
C ILE A 4 -18.17 0.42 12.75
N ARG A 5 -19.42 -0.03 12.71
CA ARG A 5 -20.59 0.75 12.35
C ARG A 5 -21.48 0.86 13.56
N ASP A 6 -21.76 2.08 14.00
CA ASP A 6 -22.61 2.33 15.16
C ASP A 6 -24.11 2.20 14.82
N THR A 7 -24.96 2.36 15.83
CA THR A 7 -26.43 2.31 15.69
C THR A 7 -26.99 3.46 14.85
N GLN A 8 -26.25 4.57 14.71
CA GLN A 8 -26.58 5.72 13.88
C GLN A 8 -26.07 5.57 12.44
N LYS A 9 -25.48 4.41 12.10
CA LYS A 9 -24.94 4.05 10.78
C LYS A 9 -23.63 4.77 10.43
N ASN A 10 -22.96 5.41 11.38
CA ASN A 10 -21.64 6.00 11.18
C ASN A 10 -20.57 4.92 11.20
N TRP A 11 -19.52 5.09 10.39
CA TRP A 11 -18.38 4.18 10.34
C TRP A 11 -17.16 4.78 11.03
N ALA A 12 -16.47 3.97 11.82
CA ALA A 12 -15.16 4.26 12.39
C ALA A 12 -14.20 3.11 12.08
N SER A 13 -12.91 3.39 11.99
CA SER A 13 -11.87 2.39 11.77
C SER A 13 -10.54 2.88 12.35
N GLY A 14 -9.47 2.14 12.13
CA GLY A 14 -8.12 2.55 12.49
C GLY A 14 -7.30 2.95 11.26
N ARG A 15 -6.47 3.97 11.45
CA ARG A 15 -5.31 4.32 10.63
C ARG A 15 -4.16 4.60 11.60
N ILE A 16 -3.06 3.87 11.46
CA ILE A 16 -1.87 4.04 12.29
C ILE A 16 -0.67 4.21 11.38
N GLU A 17 0.32 4.93 11.87
CA GLU A 17 1.54 5.24 11.13
C GLU A 17 2.76 5.03 12.04
N THR A 18 3.89 4.66 11.46
CA THR A 18 5.14 4.59 12.22
C THR A 18 5.57 5.98 12.69
N GLN A 19 6.11 6.05 13.91
CA GLN A 19 6.79 7.27 14.39
C GLN A 19 8.03 7.56 13.53
N ARG A 20 8.78 6.50 13.20
CA ARG A 20 9.90 6.55 12.26
C ARG A 20 9.44 6.92 10.85
N THR A 21 10.27 7.73 10.19
CA THR A 21 10.09 8.21 8.81
C THR A 21 11.37 8.00 7.97
N ASP A 22 12.34 7.26 8.49
CA ASP A 22 13.70 7.11 7.96
C ASP A 22 13.92 5.79 7.19
N PHE A 23 12.83 5.16 6.74
CA PHE A 23 12.92 3.94 5.94
C PHE A 23 13.33 4.29 4.52
N GLN A 24 14.62 4.14 4.24
CA GLN A 24 15.25 4.25 2.93
C GLN A 24 16.50 3.35 2.90
N PRO A 25 16.79 2.64 1.79
CA PRO A 25 18.09 2.01 1.59
C PRO A 25 19.16 3.07 1.33
N ASP A 26 20.35 2.88 1.90
CA ASP A 26 21.51 3.67 1.52
C ASP A 26 21.88 3.39 0.04
N PRO A 27 22.57 4.31 -0.65
CA PRO A 27 23.11 4.04 -1.99
C PRO A 27 23.95 2.76 -1.99
N GLY A 28 23.76 1.90 -2.99
CA GLY A 28 24.46 0.62 -3.08
C GLY A 28 23.85 -0.51 -2.23
N LYS A 29 22.74 -0.26 -1.51
CA LYS A 29 22.09 -1.22 -0.62
C LYS A 29 20.67 -1.55 -1.06
N VAL A 30 20.13 -2.59 -0.45
CA VAL A 30 18.74 -3.05 -0.63
C VAL A 30 18.00 -2.92 0.68
N MET A 31 16.75 -2.44 0.64
CA MET A 31 15.82 -2.47 1.76
C MET A 31 14.58 -3.24 1.35
N ALA A 32 13.98 -3.98 2.29
CA ALA A 32 12.65 -4.52 2.09
C ALA A 32 11.74 -4.18 3.26
N VAL A 33 10.48 -3.90 2.94
CA VAL A 33 9.41 -3.65 3.90
C VAL A 33 8.33 -4.67 3.64
N GLU A 34 7.97 -5.44 4.66
CA GLU A 34 6.97 -6.50 4.52
C GLU A 34 6.02 -6.55 5.71
N ALA A 35 4.84 -7.09 5.48
CA ALA A 35 3.89 -7.42 6.52
C ALA A 35 3.20 -8.75 6.22
N ARG A 36 2.99 -9.54 7.28
CA ARG A 36 2.15 -10.75 7.21
C ARG A 36 0.73 -10.41 7.64
N ILE A 37 -0.18 -10.41 6.67
CA ILE A 37 -1.54 -9.87 6.81
C ILE A 37 -2.58 -10.87 6.31
N GLN A 38 -3.67 -11.02 7.05
CA GLN A 38 -4.94 -11.54 6.52
C GLN A 38 -5.88 -10.35 6.29
N MET A 39 -6.33 -10.18 5.05
CA MET A 39 -7.31 -9.13 4.72
C MET A 39 -8.66 -9.41 5.41
N PRO A 40 -9.54 -8.41 5.59
CA PRO A 40 -10.86 -8.62 6.17
C PRO A 40 -11.59 -9.78 5.49
N ASN A 41 -11.87 -10.83 6.28
CA ASN A 41 -12.51 -12.04 5.78
C ASN A 41 -14.01 -11.85 5.54
N VAL A 42 -14.32 -11.08 4.51
CA VAL A 42 -15.67 -10.74 4.04
C VAL A 42 -15.60 -10.54 2.53
N THR A 43 -16.60 -11.04 1.81
CA THR A 43 -16.66 -10.98 0.34
C THR A 43 -18.06 -10.55 -0.14
N GLY A 44 -18.18 -10.27 -1.44
CA GLY A 44 -19.46 -9.93 -2.07
C GLY A 44 -20.08 -8.63 -1.53
N THR A 45 -21.40 -8.56 -1.49
CA THR A 45 -22.13 -7.35 -1.04
C THR A 45 -21.85 -6.99 0.41
N ALA A 46 -21.50 -7.96 1.25
CA ALA A 46 -21.10 -7.73 2.64
C ALA A 46 -19.74 -7.02 2.76
N ALA A 47 -18.90 -7.09 1.72
CA ALA A 47 -17.58 -6.47 1.68
C ALA A 47 -17.57 -5.10 0.98
N GLN A 48 -18.67 -4.71 0.34
CA GLN A 48 -18.72 -3.44 -0.40
C GLN A 48 -18.28 -2.26 0.48
N GLY A 49 -17.32 -1.49 0.00
CA GLY A 49 -16.74 -0.36 0.73
C GLY A 49 -15.51 -0.71 1.57
N TYR A 50 -15.19 -1.98 1.83
CA TYR A 50 -13.95 -2.33 2.53
C TYR A 50 -12.73 -1.98 1.68
N TRP A 51 -11.76 -1.31 2.30
CA TRP A 51 -10.49 -0.97 1.66
C TRP A 51 -9.33 -1.08 2.68
N PRO A 52 -8.85 -2.31 2.97
CA PRO A 52 -7.61 -2.52 3.72
C PRO A 52 -6.39 -2.04 2.90
N ALA A 53 -5.42 -1.44 3.59
CA ALA A 53 -4.17 -1.01 2.97
C ALA A 53 -2.96 -1.16 3.92
N PHE A 54 -1.83 -1.53 3.33
CA PHE A 54 -0.47 -1.50 3.89
C PHE A 54 0.44 -0.81 2.88
N TRP A 55 0.96 0.34 3.25
CA TRP A 55 1.57 1.28 2.31
C TRP A 55 2.59 2.16 3.00
N MET A 56 3.35 2.88 2.19
CA MET A 56 4.39 3.80 2.64
C MET A 56 4.19 5.15 1.99
N LEU A 57 4.46 6.22 2.74
CA LEU A 57 4.40 7.58 2.25
C LEU A 57 5.70 8.32 2.58
N GLY A 58 6.17 9.14 1.64
CA GLY A 58 7.42 9.88 1.80
C GLY A 58 7.40 10.77 3.06
N ALA A 59 8.50 10.77 3.79
CA ALA A 59 8.66 11.54 5.03
C ALA A 59 8.26 13.02 4.91
N PRO A 60 8.55 13.74 3.79
CA PRO A 60 8.16 15.14 3.64
C PRO A 60 6.66 15.40 3.65
N PHE A 61 5.79 14.38 3.55
CA PHE A 61 4.35 14.58 3.69
C PHE A 61 3.95 14.98 5.11
N ARG A 62 4.61 14.41 6.13
CA ARG A 62 4.25 14.63 7.53
C ARG A 62 4.54 16.08 7.91
N GLY A 63 3.49 16.81 8.29
CA GLY A 63 3.54 18.23 8.62
C GLY A 63 3.32 19.18 7.43
N ASN A 64 3.27 18.66 6.20
CA ASN A 64 2.92 19.44 4.99
C ASN A 64 1.51 19.10 4.50
N TYR A 65 1.23 17.81 4.28
CA TYR A 65 -0.07 17.27 3.87
C TYR A 65 -0.63 17.75 2.52
N THR A 66 0.15 18.50 1.71
CA THR A 66 -0.31 19.08 0.43
C THR A 66 0.60 18.79 -0.76
N ASN A 67 1.68 18.04 -0.54
CA ASN A 67 2.73 17.73 -1.50
C ASN A 67 2.59 16.35 -2.17
N TRP A 68 1.46 15.67 -1.99
CA TRP A 68 1.15 14.46 -2.75
C TRP A 68 0.84 14.81 -4.22
N PRO A 69 1.25 14.02 -5.23
CA PRO A 69 1.98 12.74 -5.13
C PRO A 69 3.51 12.89 -5.26
N SER A 70 4.05 14.10 -5.35
CA SER A 70 5.44 14.31 -5.78
C SER A 70 6.50 13.69 -4.87
N LEU A 71 6.19 13.53 -3.58
CA LEU A 71 7.04 12.88 -2.58
C LEU A 71 6.99 11.35 -2.57
N GLY A 72 6.23 10.72 -3.46
CA GLY A 72 6.15 9.26 -3.54
C GLY A 72 5.22 8.60 -2.52
N GLU A 73 4.34 7.73 -3.02
CA GLU A 73 3.54 6.78 -2.25
C GLU A 73 3.82 5.37 -2.79
N MET A 74 4.13 4.43 -1.91
CA MET A 74 4.38 3.04 -2.28
C MET A 74 3.33 2.16 -1.60
N ASP A 75 2.30 1.80 -2.35
CA ASP A 75 1.26 0.90 -1.91
C ASP A 75 1.75 -0.54 -2.02
N ILE A 76 1.99 -1.19 -0.88
CA ILE A 76 2.55 -2.54 -0.83
C ILE A 76 1.43 -3.57 -0.98
N MET A 77 0.29 -3.29 -0.36
CA MET A 77 -0.93 -4.07 -0.46
C MET A 77 -2.13 -3.14 -0.34
N GLU A 78 -2.95 -3.12 -1.37
CA GLU A 78 -4.32 -2.64 -1.32
C GLU A 78 -5.29 -3.72 -1.78
N ASN A 79 -6.52 -3.65 -1.26
CA ASN A 79 -7.64 -4.45 -1.73
C ASN A 79 -8.92 -3.66 -1.55
N VAL A 80 -9.90 -3.92 -2.41
CA VAL A 80 -11.25 -3.36 -2.27
C VAL A 80 -12.30 -4.46 -2.36
N ASN A 81 -13.40 -4.27 -1.64
CA ASN A 81 -14.61 -5.09 -1.79
C ASN A 81 -14.41 -6.60 -1.55
N GLY A 82 -13.35 -7.00 -0.84
CA GLY A 82 -13.14 -8.38 -0.43
C GLY A 82 -12.91 -9.35 -1.59
N VAL A 83 -12.38 -8.86 -2.72
CA VAL A 83 -12.04 -9.72 -3.87
C VAL A 83 -10.69 -10.41 -3.64
N ASN A 84 -10.47 -11.60 -4.23
CA ASN A 84 -9.18 -12.28 -4.13
C ASN A 84 -8.14 -11.65 -5.06
N THR A 85 -7.73 -10.43 -4.79
CA THR A 85 -6.73 -9.70 -5.57
C THR A 85 -6.03 -8.70 -4.66
N VAL A 86 -4.71 -8.61 -4.80
CA VAL A 86 -3.89 -7.56 -4.20
C VAL A 86 -3.42 -6.61 -5.30
N TRP A 87 -3.47 -5.32 -4.99
CA TRP A 87 -2.86 -4.27 -5.79
C TRP A 87 -1.61 -3.72 -5.10
N ALA A 88 -0.63 -3.36 -5.91
CA ALA A 88 0.53 -2.59 -5.52
C ALA A 88 0.74 -1.46 -6.51
N THR A 89 1.15 -0.30 -6.01
CA THR A 89 1.20 0.92 -6.82
C THR A 89 2.34 1.82 -6.35
N LEU A 90 3.00 2.49 -7.30
CA LEU A 90 3.79 3.70 -7.03
C LEU A 90 2.99 4.92 -7.51
N HIS A 91 2.69 5.84 -6.60
CA HIS A 91 2.25 7.20 -6.96
C HIS A 91 3.42 8.17 -6.91
N CYS A 92 3.52 9.05 -7.91
CA CYS A 92 4.62 9.99 -8.05
C CYS A 92 4.31 11.14 -9.02
N GLY A 93 5.18 12.16 -9.05
CA GLY A 93 5.09 13.26 -10.00
C GLY A 93 3.93 14.20 -9.71
N THR A 94 2.99 14.33 -10.65
CA THR A 94 1.90 15.31 -10.61
C THR A 94 0.55 14.67 -10.85
N SER A 95 -0.49 15.17 -10.18
CA SER A 95 -1.87 14.73 -10.36
C SER A 95 -2.78 15.87 -10.85
N PRO A 96 -3.72 15.60 -11.78
CA PRO A 96 -3.93 14.34 -12.49
C PRO A 96 -2.90 14.10 -13.63
N GLY A 97 -2.77 12.85 -14.07
CA GLY A 97 -1.88 12.42 -15.15
C GLY A 97 -0.42 12.38 -14.72
N GLY A 98 0.42 13.16 -15.39
CA GLY A 98 1.86 13.16 -15.12
C GLY A 98 2.56 11.84 -15.48
N PRO A 99 3.85 11.71 -15.13
CA PRO A 99 4.66 10.55 -15.47
C PRO A 99 4.16 9.24 -14.82
N CYS A 100 3.39 9.33 -13.73
CA CYS A 100 2.90 8.17 -12.99
C CYS A 100 1.40 7.89 -13.24
N ASN A 101 0.77 8.58 -14.21
CA ASN A 101 -0.64 8.38 -14.60
C ASN A 101 -1.64 8.51 -13.43
N GLU A 102 -1.50 9.59 -12.68
CA GLU A 102 -2.32 9.87 -11.50
C GLU A 102 -3.80 10.13 -11.84
N THR A 103 -4.76 9.70 -11.04
CA THR A 103 -4.61 9.03 -9.72
C THR A 103 -4.51 7.51 -9.81
N THR A 104 -4.20 6.94 -10.98
CA THR A 104 -4.10 5.48 -11.13
C THR A 104 -2.76 4.96 -10.60
N GLY A 105 -1.69 5.73 -10.78
CA GLY A 105 -0.34 5.33 -10.39
C GLY A 105 0.27 4.29 -11.35
N LEU A 106 1.52 3.93 -11.09
CA LEU A 106 2.22 2.84 -11.76
C LEU A 106 1.96 1.54 -10.99
N GLY A 107 0.84 0.89 -11.32
CA GLY A 107 0.32 -0.24 -10.54
C GLY A 107 0.33 -1.59 -11.25
N GLY A 108 0.34 -2.65 -10.43
CA GLY A 108 0.18 -4.04 -10.83
C GLY A 108 -0.72 -4.79 -9.84
N SER A 109 -1.28 -5.92 -10.27
CA SER A 109 -2.14 -6.73 -9.40
C SER A 109 -2.02 -8.22 -9.68
N THR A 110 -2.31 -9.03 -8.67
CA THR A 110 -2.36 -10.48 -8.79
C THR A 110 -3.33 -11.07 -7.75
N THR A 111 -3.71 -12.33 -7.93
CA THR A 111 -4.41 -13.09 -6.88
C THR A 111 -3.42 -13.58 -5.84
N CYS A 112 -3.82 -13.70 -4.57
CA CYS A 112 -2.95 -14.31 -3.57
C CYS A 112 -2.71 -15.81 -3.90
N PRO A 113 -1.45 -16.30 -3.78
CA PRO A 113 -1.11 -17.71 -3.99
C PRO A 113 -1.77 -18.64 -2.97
N ASP A 114 -2.07 -19.88 -3.39
CA ASP A 114 -2.57 -21.01 -2.58
C ASP A 114 -3.93 -20.84 -1.86
N ALA A 115 -4.19 -19.69 -1.25
CA ALA A 115 -5.42 -19.33 -0.55
C ALA A 115 -5.84 -17.91 -0.94
N THR A 116 -7.12 -17.57 -0.76
CA THR A 116 -7.56 -16.20 -1.06
C THR A 116 -6.97 -15.24 -0.03
N CYS A 117 -6.72 -13.99 -0.45
CA CYS A 117 -6.18 -12.93 0.41
C CYS A 117 -6.98 -12.70 1.71
N GLN A 118 -8.27 -13.05 1.69
CA GLN A 118 -9.20 -12.98 2.81
C GLN A 118 -9.14 -14.21 3.74
N SER A 119 -8.84 -15.38 3.20
CA SER A 119 -8.96 -16.66 3.90
C SER A 119 -7.75 -17.03 4.75
N ALA A 120 -6.57 -16.50 4.43
CA ALA A 120 -5.32 -16.83 5.10
C ALA A 120 -4.43 -15.59 5.30
N PHE A 121 -3.37 -15.77 6.08
CA PHE A 121 -2.27 -14.80 6.13
C PHE A 121 -1.39 -14.98 4.91
N HIS A 122 -1.07 -13.87 4.27
CA HIS A 122 -0.08 -13.77 3.20
C HIS A 122 0.99 -12.76 3.57
N VAL A 123 2.20 -12.91 3.02
CA VAL A 123 3.30 -11.96 3.19
C VAL A 123 3.32 -11.01 2.00
N TYR A 124 3.03 -9.75 2.25
CA TYR A 124 3.10 -8.68 1.26
C TYR A 124 4.38 -7.91 1.46
N ARG A 125 5.16 -7.72 0.39
CA ARG A 125 6.51 -7.17 0.48
C ARG A 125 6.81 -6.26 -0.69
N ILE A 126 7.42 -5.12 -0.39
CA ILE A 126 8.17 -4.31 -1.35
C ILE A 126 9.66 -4.43 -1.05
N GLU A 127 10.45 -4.61 -2.10
CA GLU A 127 11.89 -4.50 -2.06
C GLU A 127 12.35 -3.31 -2.90
N TRP A 128 13.16 -2.44 -2.29
CA TRP A 128 13.78 -1.31 -2.94
C TRP A 128 15.28 -1.59 -3.07
N ASP A 129 15.67 -1.87 -4.31
CA ASP A 129 17.03 -2.20 -4.70
C ASP A 129 17.74 -0.96 -5.25
N ARG A 130 18.75 -0.48 -4.52
CA ARG A 130 19.65 0.61 -4.94
C ARG A 130 21.08 0.11 -5.14
N SER A 131 21.26 -1.20 -5.29
CA SER A 131 22.58 -1.83 -5.38
C SER A 131 23.16 -1.81 -6.81
N GLY A 132 22.29 -1.77 -7.82
CA GLY A 132 22.66 -1.75 -9.24
C GLY A 132 22.87 -0.36 -9.83
N ALA A 133 23.13 -0.32 -11.14
CA ALA A 133 23.27 0.93 -11.91
C ALA A 133 21.93 1.68 -12.10
N SER A 134 20.81 1.02 -11.90
CA SER A 134 19.45 1.57 -11.90
C SER A 134 18.71 1.03 -10.69
N GLU A 135 17.97 1.88 -9.99
CA GLU A 135 17.16 1.46 -8.86
C GLU A 135 15.90 0.72 -9.34
N GLN A 136 15.37 -0.17 -8.49
CA GLN A 136 14.12 -0.91 -8.73
C GLN A 136 13.28 -1.00 -7.45
N LEU A 137 11.96 -0.91 -7.62
CA LEU A 137 10.96 -1.29 -6.63
C LEU A 137 10.29 -2.57 -7.10
N ARG A 138 10.29 -3.63 -6.28
CA ARG A 138 9.72 -4.94 -6.59
C ARG A 138 8.68 -5.32 -5.56
N TRP A 139 7.45 -5.53 -5.99
CA TRP A 139 6.36 -5.99 -5.12
C TRP A 139 6.13 -7.48 -5.28
N SER A 140 5.90 -8.13 -4.16
CA SER A 140 5.65 -9.56 -4.09
C SER A 140 4.58 -9.89 -3.05
N VAL A 141 3.88 -11.00 -3.32
CA VAL A 141 2.99 -11.67 -2.36
C VAL A 141 3.48 -13.11 -2.23
N ASP A 142 3.71 -13.54 -0.99
CA ASP A 142 4.30 -14.85 -0.64
C ASP A 142 5.59 -15.18 -1.40
N GLY A 143 6.43 -14.17 -1.59
CA GLY A 143 7.72 -14.29 -2.30
C GLY A 143 7.62 -14.33 -3.82
N VAL A 144 6.41 -14.29 -4.40
CA VAL A 144 6.21 -14.21 -5.86
C VAL A 144 6.11 -12.75 -6.27
N VAL A 145 7.12 -12.27 -7.02
CA VAL A 145 7.12 -10.92 -7.59
C VAL A 145 6.06 -10.82 -8.68
N TYR A 146 5.19 -9.81 -8.61
CA TYR A 146 4.13 -9.59 -9.59
C TYR A 146 4.10 -8.17 -10.16
N HIS A 147 4.87 -7.24 -9.58
CA HIS A 147 4.98 -5.87 -10.08
C HIS A 147 6.38 -5.32 -9.85
N ILE A 148 6.89 -4.60 -10.84
CA ILE A 148 8.21 -3.96 -10.80
C ILE A 148 8.08 -2.57 -11.39
N VAL A 149 8.64 -1.57 -10.70
CA VAL A 149 8.86 -0.23 -11.25
C VAL A 149 10.36 0.05 -11.21
N ASN A 150 10.92 0.44 -12.36
CA ASN A 150 12.32 0.79 -12.51
C ASN A 150 12.48 2.31 -12.44
N GLN A 151 13.64 2.76 -11.96
CA GLN A 151 14.00 4.19 -11.97
C GLN A 151 13.81 4.86 -13.33
N GLY A 152 14.06 4.14 -14.43
CA GLY A 152 13.94 4.65 -15.79
C GLY A 152 12.51 4.74 -16.34
N ASP A 153 11.50 4.26 -15.61
CA ASP A 153 10.10 4.34 -16.05
C ASP A 153 9.55 5.79 -15.97
N VAL A 154 10.26 6.67 -15.25
CA VAL A 154 9.97 8.10 -15.13
C VAL A 154 11.24 8.92 -15.32
N ASP A 155 11.13 10.24 -15.48
CA ASP A 155 12.30 11.09 -15.55
C ASP A 155 13.06 11.16 -14.21
N ALA A 156 14.35 11.49 -14.28
CA ALA A 156 15.23 11.49 -13.12
C ALA A 156 14.79 12.44 -11.99
N THR A 157 14.13 13.56 -12.32
CA THR A 157 13.65 14.52 -11.31
C THR A 157 12.43 13.94 -10.58
N THR A 158 11.50 13.34 -11.32
CA THR A 158 10.35 12.64 -10.73
C THR A 158 10.80 11.52 -9.81
N TRP A 159 11.74 10.67 -10.25
CA TRP A 159 12.27 9.60 -9.40
C TRP A 159 12.93 10.15 -8.13
N ALA A 160 13.84 11.11 -8.28
CA ALA A 160 14.55 11.69 -7.15
C ALA A 160 13.61 12.37 -6.14
N ASN A 161 12.56 13.05 -6.60
CA ASN A 161 11.56 13.64 -5.73
C ASN A 161 10.74 12.59 -4.99
N ALA A 162 10.38 11.50 -5.66
CA ALA A 162 9.56 10.44 -5.08
C ALA A 162 10.35 9.53 -4.12
N THR A 163 11.65 9.33 -4.33
CA THR A 163 12.43 8.30 -3.63
C THR A 163 13.68 8.84 -2.93
N GLY A 164 14.00 10.13 -3.06
CA GLY A 164 15.20 10.76 -2.51
C GLY A 164 15.20 10.99 -1.00
N HIS A 165 14.31 10.34 -0.25
CA HIS A 165 14.15 10.52 1.19
C HIS A 165 13.59 9.27 1.88
N GLY A 166 13.55 9.31 3.22
CA GLY A 166 12.89 8.30 4.03
C GLY A 166 11.38 8.22 3.83
N PHE A 167 10.80 7.10 4.23
CA PHE A 167 9.37 6.84 4.25
C PHE A 167 8.91 6.46 5.65
N PHE A 168 7.62 6.70 5.93
CA PHE A 168 6.92 6.06 7.05
C PHE A 168 5.90 5.06 6.52
N ILE A 169 5.58 4.08 7.36
CA ILE A 169 4.65 2.99 7.04
C ILE A 169 3.28 3.32 7.61
N ILE A 170 2.23 2.96 6.88
CA ILE A 170 0.84 3.18 7.23
C ILE A 170 0.09 1.85 7.11
N LEU A 171 -0.78 1.60 8.10
CA LEU A 171 -1.77 0.55 8.06
C LEU A 171 -3.14 1.17 8.28
N ASN A 172 -4.13 0.79 7.47
CA ASN A 172 -5.52 1.17 7.70
C ASN A 172 -6.51 0.16 7.12
N VAL A 173 -7.77 0.33 7.52
CA VAL A 173 -8.91 -0.19 6.77
C VAL A 173 -9.87 0.96 6.56
N ALA A 174 -9.85 1.55 5.37
CA ALA A 174 -10.84 2.55 4.99
C ALA A 174 -12.20 1.90 4.72
N ILE A 175 -13.26 2.69 4.85
CA ILE A 175 -14.62 2.29 4.49
C ILE A 175 -15.20 3.34 3.54
N GLY A 176 -15.43 2.93 2.30
CA GLY A 176 -15.83 3.82 1.22
C GLY A 176 -14.66 4.49 0.52
N GLY A 177 -14.98 5.32 -0.47
CA GLY A 177 -14.00 5.99 -1.32
C GLY A 177 -14.47 6.00 -2.77
N SER A 178 -13.72 6.68 -3.64
CA SER A 178 -13.96 6.64 -5.09
C SER A 178 -13.79 5.24 -5.66
N TRP A 179 -12.83 4.47 -5.14
CA TRP A 179 -12.50 3.15 -5.66
C TRP A 179 -13.44 2.02 -5.19
N PRO A 180 -13.63 1.77 -3.87
CA PRO A 180 -14.54 0.70 -3.42
C PRO A 180 -16.03 1.08 -3.53
N ALA A 181 -16.34 2.32 -3.90
CA ALA A 181 -17.64 2.98 -3.74
C ALA A 181 -18.09 3.04 -2.27
N ARG A 182 -19.22 3.73 -1.99
CA ARG A 182 -19.75 3.85 -0.63
C ARG A 182 -20.20 2.47 -0.10
N PRO A 183 -20.06 2.20 1.22
CA PRO A 183 -20.65 1.02 1.83
C PRO A 183 -22.18 1.04 1.66
N SER A 184 -22.78 -0.14 1.44
CA SER A 184 -24.23 -0.29 1.36
C SER A 184 -24.83 -0.59 2.74
N GLY A 185 -26.17 -0.71 2.80
CA GLY A 185 -26.84 -1.21 4.01
C GLY A 185 -26.51 -2.67 4.35
N LEU A 186 -25.95 -3.43 3.39
CA LEU A 186 -25.56 -4.83 3.55
C LEU A 186 -24.09 -4.99 3.96
N THR A 187 -23.28 -3.93 3.88
CA THR A 187 -21.87 -3.96 4.29
C THR A 187 -21.76 -4.39 5.74
N LYS A 188 -21.09 -5.51 6.00
CA LYS A 188 -20.97 -6.10 7.32
C LYS A 188 -19.97 -5.32 8.15
N SER A 189 -20.31 -5.00 9.38
CA SER A 189 -19.40 -4.36 10.31
C SER A 189 -18.55 -5.38 11.09
N GLY A 190 -17.41 -4.94 11.62
CA GLY A 190 -16.65 -5.68 12.61
C GLY A 190 -15.68 -6.73 12.07
N ILE A 191 -15.43 -6.76 10.76
CA ILE A 191 -14.50 -7.70 10.14
C ILE A 191 -13.09 -7.10 10.10
N PRO A 192 -12.11 -7.63 10.86
CA PRO A 192 -10.81 -7.01 10.98
C PRO A 192 -9.86 -7.39 9.84
N MET A 193 -8.97 -6.47 9.48
CA MET A 193 -7.65 -6.83 8.93
C MET A 193 -6.78 -7.32 10.08
N LEU A 194 -6.21 -8.52 9.97
CA LEU A 194 -5.28 -9.07 10.96
C LEU A 194 -3.85 -8.89 10.47
N VAL A 195 -3.00 -8.31 11.32
CA VAL A 195 -1.59 -8.06 11.01
C VAL A 195 -0.79 -8.81 12.07
N ASP A 196 0.02 -9.76 11.65
CA ASP A 196 0.89 -10.54 12.52
C ASP A 196 2.15 -9.72 12.85
N TYR A 197 2.83 -9.23 11.81
CA TYR A 197 3.98 -8.37 11.94
C TYR A 197 4.11 -7.37 10.79
N VAL A 198 4.91 -6.34 11.03
CA VAL A 198 5.50 -5.45 10.02
C VAL A 198 7.01 -5.43 10.29
N SER A 199 7.81 -5.72 9.27
CA SER A 199 9.27 -5.78 9.38
C SER A 199 9.95 -4.96 8.28
N VAL A 200 11.09 -4.36 8.63
CA VAL A 200 11.97 -3.67 7.70
C VAL A 200 13.35 -4.30 7.78
N TYR A 201 13.87 -4.75 6.63
CA TYR A 201 15.18 -5.37 6.48
C TYR A 201 16.08 -4.46 5.64
N LYS A 202 17.37 -4.40 5.98
CA LYS A 202 18.39 -3.72 5.16
C LYS A 202 19.56 -4.68 4.94
N SER A 203 20.09 -4.70 3.72
CA SER A 203 21.33 -5.43 3.43
C SER A 203 22.50 -4.81 4.21
N ILE A 204 23.40 -5.66 4.72
CA ILE A 204 24.64 -5.23 5.40
C ILE A 204 25.58 -4.55 4.41
#